data_AF-A0A836SND9-F1
#
_entry.id   AF-A0A836SND9-F1
#
_cell.length_a   1.000
_cell.length_b   1.000
_cell.length_c   1.000
_cell.angle_alpha   90.00
_cell.angle_beta   90.00
_cell.angle_gamma   90.00
#
_symmetry.space_group_name_H-M   'P 1'
#
loop_
_entity.id
_entity.type
_entity.pdbx_description
1 polymer ?
#
loop_
_entity_poly.entity_id
_entity_poly.type
_entity_poly.pdbx_seq_one_letter_code
_entity_poly.pdbx_strand_id
1 'polypeptide(L)'
;MNVAIWGVTGYTGSELVRYLVRHPEVEIELLASESSAGRKLSDVFPSFRGTIDIELVHPSELGGAEVDVVFCCRGHTEAMDVVPGLLEKGIKVIDLSADFRMRSGRE
;
A
#
# COMPACT_ATOMS: atom_id res chain seq x y z
N MET A 1 -10.49 4.40 -9.81
CA MET A 1 -9.02 4.50 -9.69
C MET A 1 -8.56 3.36 -8.82
N ASN A 2 -7.67 2.54 -9.33
CA ASN A 2 -7.23 1.31 -8.69
C ASN A 2 -5.99 1.59 -7.86
N VAL A 3 -6.05 1.23 -6.58
CA VAL A 3 -4.99 1.57 -5.64
C VAL A 3 -4.43 0.33 -4.97
N ALA A 4 -3.13 0.38 -4.70
CA ALA A 4 -2.44 -0.60 -3.87
C ALA A 4 -1.98 0.05 -2.56
N ILE A 5 -2.01 -0.71 -1.46
CA ILE A 5 -1.52 -0.25 -0.17
C ILE A 5 -0.39 -1.16 0.29
N TRP A 6 0.81 -0.60 0.42
CA TRP A 6 1.96 -1.30 0.97
C TRP A 6 2.14 -1.00 2.46
N GLY A 7 2.27 -2.04 3.28
CA GLY A 7 2.32 -1.90 4.74
C GLY A 7 0.93 -1.86 5.36
N VAL A 8 -0.03 -2.58 4.77
CA VAL A 8 -1.43 -2.62 5.24
C VAL A 8 -1.58 -3.10 6.69
N THR A 9 -0.63 -3.90 7.17
CA THR A 9 -0.59 -4.45 8.54
C THR A 9 -0.10 -3.45 9.58
N GLY A 10 0.41 -2.28 9.17
CA GLY A 10 0.66 -1.15 10.05
C GLY A 10 -0.61 -0.37 10.36
N TYR A 11 -0.58 0.43 11.42
CA TYR A 11 -1.72 1.25 11.85
C TYR A 11 -2.21 2.17 10.72
N THR A 12 -1.30 2.94 10.11
CA THR A 12 -1.59 3.83 8.99
C THR A 12 -2.22 3.10 7.81
N GLY A 13 -1.70 1.93 7.45
CA GLY A 13 -2.25 1.11 6.37
C GLY A 13 -3.67 0.61 6.67
N SER A 14 -3.90 0.12 7.88
CA SER A 14 -5.23 -0.36 8.29
C SER A 14 -6.27 0.77 8.37
N GLU A 15 -5.90 1.96 8.85
CA GLU A 15 -6.81 3.13 8.83
C GLU A 15 -7.06 3.59 7.40
N LEU A 16 -6.04 3.61 6.54
CA LEU A 16 -6.22 3.95 5.13
C LEU A 16 -7.21 3.02 4.43
N VAL A 17 -7.17 1.71 4.69
CA VAL A 17 -8.19 0.76 4.20
C VAL A 17 -9.59 1.16 4.66
N ARG A 18 -9.77 1.51 5.95
CA ARG A 18 -11.08 1.94 6.49
C ARG A 18 -11.66 3.16 5.77
N TYR A 19 -10.79 4.08 5.34
CA TYR A 19 -11.22 5.24 4.56
C TYR A 19 -11.49 4.88 3.10
N LEU A 20 -10.55 4.20 2.44
CA LEU A 20 -10.61 3.96 0.99
C LEU A 20 -11.68 2.95 0.60
N VAL A 21 -12.00 1.96 1.45
CA VAL A 21 -13.08 0.99 1.17
C VAL A 21 -14.47 1.64 1.07
N ARG A 22 -14.61 2.89 1.53
CA ARG A 22 -15.84 3.68 1.48
C ARG A 22 -15.79 4.79 0.42
N HIS A 23 -14.69 4.91 -0.30
CA HIS A 23 -14.47 6.01 -1.23
C HIS A 23 -15.07 5.67 -2.61
N PRO A 24 -15.99 6.49 -3.15
CA PRO A 24 -16.82 6.10 -4.31
C PRO A 24 -16.05 5.93 -5.63
N GLU A 25 -14.86 6.53 -5.74
CA GLU A 25 -14.05 6.52 -6.97
C GLU A 25 -12.75 5.70 -6.83
N VAL A 26 -12.57 5.00 -5.71
CA VAL A 26 -11.37 4.21 -5.42
C VAL A 26 -11.74 2.75 -5.22
N GLU A 27 -10.99 1.88 -5.89
CA GLU A 27 -11.03 0.44 -5.68
C GLU A 27 -9.67 0.00 -5.15
N ILE A 28 -9.69 -0.74 -4.03
CA ILE A 28 -8.48 -1.30 -3.45
C ILE A 28 -8.19 -2.60 -4.21
N GLU A 29 -7.17 -2.58 -5.06
CA GLU A 29 -6.80 -3.71 -5.92
C GLU A 29 -5.84 -4.65 -5.18
N LEU A 30 -4.81 -4.10 -4.55
CA LEU A 30 -3.77 -4.87 -3.86
C LEU A 30 -3.51 -4.37 -2.45
N LEU A 31 -3.31 -5.32 -1.54
CA LEU A 31 -2.86 -5.06 -0.18
C LEU A 31 -1.56 -5.83 0.05
N ALA A 32 -0.44 -5.14 0.25
CA ALA A 32 0.86 -5.77 0.37
C ALA A 32 1.37 -5.79 1.82
N SER A 33 1.83 -6.95 2.26
CA SER A 33 2.51 -7.17 3.54
C SER A 33 3.43 -8.37 3.45
N GLU A 34 4.74 -8.15 3.56
CA GLU A 34 5.75 -9.22 3.50
C GLU A 34 5.50 -10.34 4.53
N SER A 35 5.30 -9.99 5.80
CA SER A 35 5.13 -10.95 6.90
C SER A 35 3.77 -11.65 6.92
N SER A 36 2.83 -11.27 6.05
CA SER A 36 1.46 -11.79 6.04
C SER A 36 0.97 -12.14 4.65
N ALA A 37 1.86 -12.23 3.66
CA ALA A 37 1.51 -12.64 2.31
C ALA A 37 0.85 -14.03 2.31
N GLY A 38 -0.17 -14.21 1.46
CA GLY A 38 -0.99 -15.42 1.38
C GLY A 38 -2.08 -15.53 2.46
N ARG A 39 -2.20 -14.58 3.37
CA ARG A 39 -3.31 -14.49 4.33
C ARG A 39 -4.33 -13.47 3.84
N LYS A 40 -5.60 -13.63 4.20
CA LYS A 40 -6.58 -12.58 3.94
C LYS A 40 -6.43 -11.43 4.92
N LEU A 41 -6.79 -10.23 4.50
CA LEU A 41 -6.80 -9.06 5.40
C LEU A 41 -7.61 -9.34 6.66
N SER A 42 -8.76 -10.00 6.54
CA SER A 42 -9.64 -10.29 7.67
C SER A 42 -9.12 -11.37 8.62
N ASP A 43 -8.14 -12.17 8.20
CA ASP A 43 -7.40 -13.09 9.07
C ASP A 43 -6.38 -12.36 9.95
N VAL A 44 -5.84 -11.25 9.46
CA VAL A 44 -4.93 -10.38 10.22
C VAL A 44 -5.73 -9.41 11.09
N PHE A 45 -6.81 -8.87 10.55
CA PHE A 45 -7.68 -7.89 11.19
C PHE A 45 -9.15 -8.32 11.10
N PRO A 46 -9.66 -9.06 12.09
CA PRO A 46 -11.04 -9.54 12.10
C PRO A 46 -12.11 -8.46 11.91
N SER A 47 -11.80 -7.20 12.21
CA SER A 47 -12.69 -6.05 12.01
C SER A 47 -13.07 -5.77 10.56
N PHE A 48 -12.33 -6.28 9.56
CA PHE A 48 -12.66 -6.10 8.14
C PHE A 48 -13.57 -7.19 7.57
N ARG A 49 -13.91 -8.23 8.36
CA ARG A 49 -14.82 -9.30 7.90
C ARG A 49 -16.15 -8.72 7.41
N GLY A 50 -16.58 -9.17 6.23
CA GLY A 50 -17.81 -8.69 5.60
C GLY A 50 -17.72 -7.29 4.99
N THR A 51 -16.55 -6.63 5.05
CA THR A 51 -16.32 -5.32 4.41
C THR A 51 -15.33 -5.46 3.25
N ILE A 52 -14.14 -6.01 3.51
CA ILE A 52 -13.09 -6.23 2.51
C ILE A 52 -12.23 -7.43 2.93
N ASP A 53 -11.98 -8.33 1.99
CA ASP A 53 -11.33 -9.62 2.29
C ASP A 53 -10.32 -10.03 1.20
N ILE A 54 -9.49 -9.07 0.82
CA ILE A 54 -8.41 -9.25 -0.17
C ILE A 54 -7.27 -10.08 0.46
N GLU A 55 -6.72 -11.01 -0.33
CA GLU A 55 -5.50 -11.73 0.04
C GLU A 55 -4.29 -10.80 -0.02
N LEU A 56 -3.48 -10.84 1.04
CA LEU A 56 -2.29 -10.02 1.13
C LEU A 56 -1.21 -10.59 0.22
N VAL A 57 -0.59 -9.71 -0.57
CA VAL A 57 0.46 -10.07 -1.53
C VAL A 57 1.84 -9.66 -1.04
N HIS A 58 2.88 -10.21 -1.66
CA HIS A 58 4.24 -9.75 -1.40
C HIS A 58 4.47 -8.38 -2.06
N PRO A 59 5.26 -7.45 -1.46
CA PRO A 59 5.51 -6.13 -2.03
C PRO A 59 6.08 -6.11 -3.47
N SER A 60 6.73 -7.19 -3.90
CA SER A 60 7.19 -7.36 -5.29
C SER A 60 6.06 -7.32 -6.33
N GLU A 61 4.82 -7.52 -5.91
CA GLU A 61 3.64 -7.57 -6.77
C GLU A 61 2.95 -6.19 -6.91
N LEU A 62 3.39 -5.16 -6.17
CA LEU A 62 2.79 -3.82 -6.17
C LEU A 62 2.72 -3.14 -7.54
N GLY A 63 3.61 -3.51 -8.47
CA GLY A 63 3.67 -2.96 -9.82
C GLY A 63 2.89 -3.78 -10.85
N GLY A 64 1.77 -4.38 -10.47
CA GLY A 64 0.85 -5.12 -11.34
C GLY A 64 0.16 -4.23 -12.38
N ALA A 65 -0.39 -4.85 -13.43
CA ALA A 65 -0.80 -4.17 -14.67
C ALA A 65 -1.99 -3.20 -14.55
N GLU A 66 -2.64 -3.12 -13.38
CA GLU A 66 -3.87 -2.34 -13.19
C GLU A 66 -3.81 -1.37 -12.00
N VAL A 67 -2.63 -1.14 -11.41
CA VAL A 67 -2.48 -0.22 -10.27
C VAL A 67 -2.19 1.20 -10.76
N ASP A 68 -3.09 2.14 -10.48
CA ASP A 68 -2.90 3.56 -10.80
C ASP A 68 -2.03 4.28 -9.76
N VAL A 69 -2.23 3.93 -8.48
CA VAL A 69 -1.60 4.59 -7.33
C VAL A 69 -1.18 3.57 -6.27
N VAL A 70 0.04 3.72 -5.74
CA VAL A 70 0.51 2.98 -4.57
C VAL A 70 0.63 3.92 -3.37
N PHE A 71 -0.03 3.57 -2.27
CA PHE A 71 0.19 4.20 -0.97
C PHE A 71 1.28 3.46 -0.21
N CYS A 72 2.35 4.16 0.18
CA CYS A 72 3.42 3.59 0.99
C CYS A 72 3.19 3.93 2.47
N CYS A 73 2.87 2.92 3.27
CA CYS A 73 2.59 3.03 4.71
C CYS A 73 3.66 2.32 5.55
N ARG A 74 4.90 2.20 5.04
CA ARG A 74 6.04 1.56 5.71
C ARG A 74 6.90 2.56 6.49
N GLY A 75 7.74 2.01 7.36
CA GLY A 75 8.74 2.77 8.10
C GLY A 75 9.89 3.26 7.20
N HIS A 76 10.79 4.03 7.80
CA HIS A 76 11.88 4.72 7.12
C HIS A 76 12.79 3.76 6.32
N THR A 77 13.32 4.25 5.19
CA THR A 77 14.30 3.64 4.27
C THR A 77 13.77 2.59 3.28
N GLU A 78 12.66 1.90 3.57
CA GLU A 78 12.17 0.86 2.66
C GLU A 78 11.60 1.43 1.35
N ALA A 79 11.01 2.64 1.40
CA ALA A 79 10.34 3.20 0.23
C ALA A 79 11.33 3.54 -0.88
N MET A 80 12.58 3.85 -0.53
CA MET A 80 13.62 4.22 -1.50
C MET A 80 13.98 3.07 -2.47
N ASP A 81 13.82 1.81 -2.06
CA ASP A 81 14.13 0.65 -2.88
C ASP A 81 13.00 0.26 -3.84
N VAL A 82 11.75 0.56 -3.49
CA VAL A 82 10.55 0.10 -4.21
C VAL A 82 9.97 1.18 -5.12
N VAL A 83 9.94 2.43 -4.64
CA VAL A 83 9.27 3.55 -5.33
C VAL A 83 9.84 3.83 -6.72
N PRO A 84 11.16 3.84 -6.96
CA PRO A 84 11.70 4.10 -8.30
C PRO A 84 11.14 3.16 -9.37
N GLY A 85 11.06 1.85 -9.09
CA GLY A 85 10.53 0.86 -10.03
C GLY A 85 9.03 0.99 -10.28
N LEU A 86 8.26 1.53 -9.32
CA LEU A 86 6.84 1.86 -9.52
C LEU A 86 6.67 3.08 -10.43
N LEU A 87 7.49 4.12 -10.20
CA LEU A 87 7.47 5.34 -11.01
C LEU A 87 7.88 5.06 -12.47
N GLU A 88 8.87 4.19 -12.70
CA GLU A 88 9.26 3.75 -14.04
C GLU A 88 8.12 3.06 -14.81
N LYS A 89 7.21 2.40 -14.09
CA LYS A 89 5.99 1.79 -14.66
C LYS A 89 4.85 2.79 -14.87
N GLY A 90 5.05 4.08 -14.57
CA GLY A 90 4.03 5.12 -14.66
C GLY A 90 3.03 5.14 -13.49
N ILE A 91 3.28 4.35 -12.44
CA ILE A 91 2.41 4.26 -11.26
C ILE A 91 2.70 5.46 -10.36
N LYS A 92 1.65 6.15 -9.89
CA LYS A 92 1.82 7.26 -8.94
C LYS A 92 2.06 6.72 -7.55
N VAL A 93 2.90 7.41 -6.77
CA VAL A 93 3.18 7.02 -5.37
C VAL A 93 2.75 8.13 -4.42
N ILE A 94 2.04 7.73 -3.37
CA ILE A 94 1.72 8.58 -2.21
C ILE A 94 2.43 7.98 -1.01
N ASP A 95 3.57 8.56 -0.63
CA ASP A 95 4.36 8.12 0.51
C ASP A 95 3.89 8.79 1.80
N LEU A 96 3.40 7.99 2.75
CA LEU A 96 2.98 8.45 4.08
C LEU A 96 4.14 8.39 5.10
N SER A 97 5.28 7.81 4.70
CA SER A 97 6.52 7.83 5.48
C SER A 97 7.21 9.21 5.40
N ALA A 98 8.48 9.28 5.81
CA ALA A 98 9.30 10.48 5.73
C ALA A 98 10.23 10.51 4.51
N ASP A 99 10.38 9.40 3.79
CA ASP A 99 11.49 9.16 2.86
C ASP A 99 11.54 10.18 1.71
N PHE A 100 10.37 10.55 1.17
CA PHE A 100 10.29 11.49 0.04
C PHE A 100 9.85 12.92 0.43
N ARG A 101 9.83 13.27 1.72
CA ARG A 101 9.41 14.61 2.16
C ARG A 101 10.45 15.69 1.87
N MET A 102 11.73 15.34 1.91
CA MET A 102 12.84 16.29 1.79
C MET A 102 13.29 16.43 0.33
N ARG A 103 13.41 17.68 -0.16
CA ARG A 103 13.81 17.97 -1.55
C ARG A 103 15.31 17.80 -1.82
N SER A 104 16.15 17.84 -0.79
CA SER A 104 17.60 17.68 -0.89
C SER A 104 18.13 17.10 0.41
N GLY A 105 18.78 15.93 0.35
CA GLY A 105 19.58 15.41 1.45
C GLY A 105 20.81 16.30 1.65
N ARG A 106 20.67 17.34 2.46
CA ARG A 106 21.77 17.82 3.27
C ARG A 106 21.41 17.47 4.70
N GLU A 107 22.22 16.61 5.29
CA GLU A 107 22.46 16.69 6.74
C GLU A 107 23.07 18.06 7.07
#